data_AF-A0A8W8HQU2-F1
#
_entry.id   AF-A0A8W8HQU2-F1
#
_cell.length_a   1.000
_cell.length_b   1.000
_cell.length_c   1.000
_cell.angle_alpha   90.00
_cell.angle_beta   90.00
_cell.angle_gamma   90.00
#
_symmetry.space_group_name_H-M   'P 1'
#
loop_
_entity.id
_entity.type
_entity.pdbx_description
1 polymer ?
#
loop_
_entity_poly.entity_id
_entity_poly.type
_entity_poly.pdbx_seq_one_letter_code
_entity_poly.pdbx_strand_id
1 'polypeptide(L)'
;SSSVYDSSDGFQHLDDSVSSQFTYDDLDSSQAFFAEEVSKTELDIDLSPLLKQEIKQKIKNRRRAEGKEEIRIEFKEPSPERLTEEEEERRRVKREKNKMAAQKCRSKKRKLADTLEEETMKLEEKQEKLQEEVQKLREEREHLMELLKIHSQVCPKMSRLGS
;
A
#
# COMPACT_ATOMS: atom_id res chain seq x y z
N SER A 1 15.23 -14.93 -42.36
CA SER A 1 13.80 -14.62 -42.27
C SER A 1 13.54 -13.69 -41.12
N SER A 2 12.87 -12.56 -41.44
CA SER A 2 11.96 -11.74 -40.63
C SER A 2 12.49 -11.14 -39.31
N SER A 3 12.70 -9.81 -39.16
CA SER A 3 11.72 -8.68 -39.19
C SER A 3 10.54 -8.97 -38.25
N VAL A 4 10.15 -8.18 -37.24
CA VAL A 4 9.71 -6.77 -37.17
C VAL A 4 9.59 -6.48 -35.63
N TYR A 5 10.01 -5.37 -35.03
CA TYR A 5 9.22 -4.14 -34.86
C TYR A 5 10.08 -3.01 -34.27
N ASP A 6 10.17 -1.95 -35.06
CA ASP A 6 10.43 -0.57 -34.71
C ASP A 6 9.12 0.04 -34.15
N SER A 7 9.24 0.87 -33.11
CA SER A 7 8.15 1.72 -32.62
C SER A 7 8.77 2.97 -32.03
N SER A 8 9.33 3.75 -32.94
CA SER A 8 9.47 5.18 -32.80
C SER A 8 8.10 5.80 -33.10
N ASP A 9 7.35 6.25 -32.09
CA ASP A 9 6.31 7.25 -32.33
C ASP A 9 6.06 8.11 -31.08
N GLY A 10 5.91 9.40 -31.36
CA GLY A 10 6.20 10.49 -30.46
C GLY A 10 5.21 10.67 -29.31
N PHE A 11 5.74 11.20 -28.20
CA PHE A 11 4.96 12.07 -27.35
C PHE A 11 5.62 13.45 -27.34
N GLN A 12 4.87 14.41 -27.87
CA GLN A 12 5.26 15.79 -28.03
C GLN A 12 5.55 16.45 -26.68
N HIS A 13 6.58 17.28 -26.72
CA HIS A 13 6.94 18.35 -25.80
C HIS A 13 5.75 18.96 -25.03
N LEU A 14 5.81 18.86 -23.70
CA LEU A 14 5.14 19.75 -22.77
C LEU A 14 6.18 20.12 -21.70
N ASP A 15 6.93 21.18 -21.99
CA ASP A 15 7.53 21.98 -20.93
C ASP A 15 6.38 22.68 -20.19
N ASP A 16 6.27 22.47 -18.89
CA ASP A 16 6.19 23.55 -17.90
C ASP A 16 5.85 23.00 -16.51
N SER A 17 6.84 23.14 -15.62
CA SER A 17 6.66 23.63 -14.25
C SER A 17 5.48 23.06 -13.44
N VAL A 18 5.66 21.89 -12.81
CA VAL A 18 5.22 21.72 -11.41
C VAL A 18 6.16 20.74 -10.71
N SER A 19 7.16 21.29 -10.02
CA SER A 19 7.76 20.60 -8.88
C SER A 19 6.68 20.52 -7.80
N SER A 20 5.85 19.47 -7.84
CA SER A 20 4.93 19.17 -6.77
C SER A 20 5.69 18.35 -5.74
N GLN A 21 6.34 19.05 -4.82
CA GLN A 21 6.71 18.52 -3.51
C GLN A 21 5.50 17.78 -2.93
N PHE A 22 5.52 16.46 -2.98
CA PHE A 22 4.64 15.66 -2.15
C PHE A 22 5.28 15.59 -0.77
N THR A 23 5.13 16.66 0.02
CA THR A 23 5.46 16.63 1.44
C THR A 23 4.40 15.81 2.15
N TYR A 24 4.84 14.77 2.88
CA TYR A 24 3.99 13.84 3.60
C TYR A 24 3.35 14.43 4.87
N ASP A 25 3.10 15.74 4.89
CA ASP A 25 2.64 16.50 6.07
C ASP A 25 1.30 17.22 5.86
N ASP A 26 0.65 17.09 4.70
CA ASP A 26 -0.74 17.57 4.51
C ASP A 26 -1.77 16.48 4.87
N LEU A 27 -1.63 15.90 6.06
CA LEU A 27 -2.75 15.23 6.72
C LEU A 27 -3.73 16.30 7.22
N ASP A 28 -4.60 16.66 6.29
CA ASP A 28 -5.84 17.42 6.42
C ASP A 28 -6.48 17.33 7.82
N SER A 29 -6.14 18.30 8.68
CA SER A 29 -6.80 18.50 9.98
C SER A 29 -8.29 18.86 9.83
N SER A 30 -8.77 19.23 8.64
CA SER A 30 -10.19 19.42 8.39
C SER A 30 -10.92 18.10 8.13
N GLN A 31 -10.23 17.07 7.60
CA GLN A 31 -10.76 15.69 7.54
C GLN A 31 -10.94 15.07 8.92
N ALA A 32 -10.11 15.43 9.90
CA ALA A 32 -10.31 15.00 11.29
C ALA A 32 -11.61 15.59 11.88
N PHE A 33 -11.93 16.85 11.54
CA PHE A 33 -13.17 17.51 11.95
C PHE A 33 -14.41 16.91 11.26
N PHE A 34 -14.32 16.62 9.96
CA PHE A 34 -15.39 15.95 9.21
C PHE A 34 -15.58 14.48 9.62
N ALA A 35 -14.50 13.76 9.97
CA ALA A 35 -14.58 12.37 10.45
C ALA A 35 -15.28 12.27 11.81
N GLU A 36 -15.12 13.29 12.66
CA GLU A 36 -15.74 13.32 13.99
C GLU A 36 -17.23 13.70 13.93
N GLU A 37 -17.64 14.52 12.95
CA GLU A 37 -19.03 14.95 12.76
C GLU A 37 -19.89 13.95 11.96
N VAL A 38 -19.30 13.17 11.05
CA VAL A 38 -20.00 12.07 10.34
C VAL A 38 -20.40 10.94 11.31
N SER A 39 -19.73 10.82 12.47
CA SER A 39 -20.05 9.80 13.47
C SER A 39 -21.35 10.06 14.27
N LYS A 40 -21.89 11.28 14.23
CA LYS A 40 -23.08 11.66 15.04
C LYS A 40 -24.43 11.50 14.34
N THR A 41 -24.47 11.24 13.03
CA THR A 41 -25.74 11.08 12.29
C THR A 41 -26.05 9.66 11.85
N GLU A 42 -25.17 8.70 12.11
CA GLU A 42 -25.54 7.29 12.01
C GLU A 42 -26.13 6.87 13.34
N LEU A 43 -27.47 6.85 13.41
CA LEU A 43 -28.15 6.07 14.43
C LEU A 43 -27.51 4.67 14.42
N ASP A 44 -26.94 4.25 15.55
CA ASP A 44 -26.54 2.87 15.85
C ASP A 44 -27.77 1.95 15.80
N ILE A 45 -28.40 1.83 14.63
CA ILE A 45 -29.50 0.92 14.39
C ILE A 45 -28.84 -0.44 14.35
N ASP A 46 -28.84 -1.12 15.48
CA ASP A 46 -28.45 -2.52 15.55
C ASP A 46 -29.40 -3.33 14.65
N LEU A 47 -28.99 -3.55 13.40
CA LEU A 47 -29.70 -4.35 12.40
C LEU A 47 -29.52 -5.86 12.67
N SER A 48 -28.68 -6.24 13.63
CA SER A 48 -28.43 -7.64 14.02
C SER A 48 -29.70 -8.43 14.35
N PRO A 49 -30.75 -7.88 14.99
CA PRO A 49 -32.02 -8.57 15.21
C PRO A 49 -32.75 -8.91 13.90
N LEU A 50 -32.78 -7.98 12.95
CA LEU A 50 -33.46 -8.16 11.66
C LEU A 50 -32.69 -9.16 10.78
N LEU A 51 -31.37 -9.02 10.70
CA LEU A 51 -30.51 -9.97 9.97
C LEU A 51 -30.61 -11.38 10.55
N LYS A 52 -30.60 -11.52 11.89
CA LYS A 52 -30.82 -12.81 12.56
C LYS A 52 -32.18 -13.41 12.23
N GLN A 53 -33.23 -12.60 12.17
CA GLN A 53 -34.58 -13.04 11.81
C GLN A 53 -34.66 -13.50 10.34
N GLU A 54 -34.08 -12.74 9.41
CA GLU A 54 -34.02 -13.11 7.99
C GLU A 54 -33.25 -14.40 7.75
N ILE A 55 -32.08 -14.54 8.38
CA ILE A 55 -31.26 -15.75 8.31
C ILE A 55 -32.05 -16.94 8.88
N LYS A 56 -32.71 -16.77 10.02
CA LYS A 56 -33.56 -17.80 10.64
C LYS A 56 -34.70 -18.23 9.71
N GLN A 57 -35.40 -17.29 9.08
CA GLN A 57 -36.46 -17.54 8.10
C GLN A 57 -35.94 -18.30 6.88
N LYS A 58 -34.81 -17.87 6.29
CA LYS A 58 -34.17 -18.55 5.16
C LYS A 58 -33.81 -20.00 5.50
N ILE A 59 -33.27 -20.24 6.69
CA ILE A 59 -32.92 -21.59 7.15
C ILE A 59 -34.16 -22.46 7.34
N LYS A 60 -35.21 -21.94 8.00
CA LYS A 60 -36.48 -22.68 8.22
C LYS A 60 -37.15 -23.06 6.90
N ASN A 61 -37.22 -22.12 5.95
CA ASN A 61 -37.84 -22.34 4.64
C ASN A 61 -37.08 -23.40 3.83
N ARG A 62 -35.75 -23.35 3.85
CA ARG A 62 -34.91 -24.38 3.20
C ARG A 62 -35.14 -25.76 3.80
N ARG A 63 -35.19 -25.89 5.14
CA ARG A 63 -35.43 -27.18 5.80
C ARG A 63 -36.82 -27.74 5.53
N ARG A 64 -37.86 -26.89 5.54
CA ARG A 64 -39.22 -27.31 5.20
C ARG A 64 -39.34 -27.80 3.75
N ALA A 65 -38.70 -27.11 2.81
CA ALA A 65 -38.67 -27.52 1.40
C ALA A 65 -37.97 -28.89 1.21
N GLU A 66 -36.99 -29.21 2.05
CA GLU A 66 -36.32 -30.52 2.10
C GLU A 66 -37.09 -31.57 2.94
N GLY A 67 -38.29 -31.25 3.44
CA GLY A 67 -39.11 -32.15 4.26
C GLY A 67 -38.57 -32.40 5.67
N LYS A 68 -37.60 -31.60 6.13
CA LYS A 68 -36.98 -31.73 7.46
C LYS A 68 -37.77 -30.93 8.49
N GLU A 69 -37.97 -31.53 9.66
CA GLU A 69 -38.57 -30.84 10.80
C GLU A 69 -37.72 -29.65 11.29
N GLU A 70 -38.36 -28.76 12.03
CA GLU A 70 -37.75 -27.57 12.58
C GLU A 70 -36.68 -27.93 13.62
N ILE A 71 -35.49 -27.34 13.51
CA ILE A 71 -34.42 -27.56 14.49
C ILE A 71 -34.88 -26.97 15.82
N ARG A 72 -35.15 -27.81 16.82
CA ARG A 72 -35.18 -27.39 18.22
C ARG A 72 -33.74 -27.21 18.67
N ILE A 73 -33.32 -25.95 18.80
CA ILE A 73 -32.05 -25.60 19.44
C ILE A 73 -32.34 -25.48 20.93
N GLU A 74 -32.00 -26.51 21.70
CA GLU A 74 -31.93 -26.41 23.15
C GLU A 74 -30.66 -25.63 23.50
N PHE A 75 -30.84 -24.40 23.96
CA PHE A 75 -29.75 -23.62 24.55
C PHE A 75 -29.42 -24.25 25.91
N LYS A 76 -28.51 -25.23 25.91
CA LYS A 76 -27.89 -25.67 27.16
C LYS A 76 -27.01 -24.52 27.62
N GLU A 77 -27.38 -23.87 28.73
CA GLU A 77 -26.51 -22.89 29.38
C GLU A 77 -25.14 -23.55 29.59
N PRO A 78 -24.03 -22.81 29.38
CA PRO A 78 -22.71 -23.35 29.61
C PRO A 78 -22.59 -23.71 31.09
N SER A 79 -22.82 -24.99 31.39
CA SER A 79 -22.46 -25.58 32.67
C SER A 79 -20.97 -25.29 32.88
N PRO A 80 -20.55 -24.82 34.07
CA PRO A 80 -19.15 -24.84 34.45
C PRO A 80 -18.75 -26.31 34.66
N GLU A 81 -18.72 -27.09 33.58
CA GLU A 81 -17.92 -28.30 33.52
C GLU A 81 -16.50 -27.84 33.80
N ARG A 82 -16.05 -28.14 35.02
CA ARG A 82 -14.64 -28.05 35.39
C ARG A 82 -13.93 -28.89 34.33
N LEU A 83 -13.24 -28.22 33.40
CA LEU A 83 -12.34 -28.88 32.45
C LEU A 83 -11.53 -29.87 33.28
N THR A 84 -11.46 -31.13 32.84
CA THR A 84 -10.56 -32.06 33.51
C THR A 84 -9.16 -31.46 33.49
N GLU A 85 -8.35 -31.74 34.52
CA GLU A 85 -7.00 -31.17 34.63
C GLU A 85 -6.17 -31.37 33.34
N GLU A 86 -6.44 -32.48 32.63
CA GLU A 86 -5.87 -32.79 31.31
C GLU A 86 -6.34 -31.82 30.19
N GLU A 87 -7.61 -31.46 30.15
CA GLU A 87 -8.15 -30.51 29.17
C GLU A 87 -7.68 -29.08 29.43
N GLU A 88 -7.54 -28.70 30.71
CA GLU A 88 -7.01 -27.39 31.08
C GLU A 88 -5.54 -27.23 30.65
N GLU A 89 -4.71 -28.26 30.88
CA GLU A 89 -3.32 -28.24 30.44
C GLU A 89 -3.20 -28.24 28.90
N ARG A 90 -4.03 -29.03 28.19
CA ARG A 90 -4.08 -28.98 26.72
C ARG A 90 -4.44 -27.58 26.22
N ARG A 91 -5.37 -26.90 26.88
CA ARG A 91 -5.77 -25.51 26.55
C ARG A 91 -4.64 -24.53 26.84
N ARG A 92 -3.92 -24.69 27.95
CA ARG A 92 -2.76 -23.88 28.32
C ARG A 92 -1.64 -23.99 27.30
N VAL A 93 -1.26 -25.21 26.90
CA VAL A 93 -0.25 -25.45 25.85
C VAL A 93 -0.66 -24.81 24.52
N LYS A 94 -1.94 -24.91 24.14
CA LYS A 94 -2.43 -24.26 22.91
C LYS A 94 -2.35 -22.73 22.97
N ARG A 95 -2.68 -22.13 24.11
CA ARG A 95 -2.56 -20.67 24.32
C ARG A 95 -1.11 -20.22 24.26
N GLU A 96 -0.19 -20.92 24.92
CA GLU A 96 1.24 -20.59 24.88
C GLU A 96 1.80 -20.72 23.46
N LYS A 97 1.43 -21.78 22.72
CA LYS A 97 1.81 -21.91 21.30
C LYS A 97 1.25 -20.77 20.44
N ASN A 98 -0.02 -20.40 20.64
CA ASN A 98 -0.63 -19.30 19.89
C ASN A 98 0.01 -17.95 20.23
N LYS A 99 0.34 -17.71 21.50
CA LYS A 99 1.06 -16.53 21.97
C LYS A 99 2.42 -16.39 21.27
N MET A 100 3.20 -17.48 21.22
CA MET A 100 4.48 -17.51 20.51
C MET A 100 4.31 -17.29 19.00
N ALA A 101 3.29 -17.91 18.39
CA ALA A 101 3.00 -17.73 16.97
C ALA A 101 2.60 -16.27 16.65
N ALA A 102 1.78 -15.64 17.48
CA ALA A 102 1.39 -14.24 17.34
C ALA A 102 2.60 -13.30 17.49
N GLN A 103 3.45 -13.53 18.48
CA GLN A 103 4.69 -12.76 18.65
C GLN A 103 5.62 -12.91 17.44
N LYS A 104 5.79 -14.14 16.93
CA LYS A 104 6.60 -14.39 15.73
C LYS A 104 6.03 -13.72 14.49
N CYS A 105 4.70 -13.75 14.30
CA CYS A 105 4.03 -13.05 13.20
C CYS A 105 4.27 -11.53 13.27
N ARG A 106 4.06 -10.93 14.44
CA ARG A 106 4.31 -9.50 14.68
C ARG A 106 5.79 -9.13 14.48
N SER A 107 6.72 -9.99 14.92
CA SER A 107 8.15 -9.76 14.71
C SER A 107 8.52 -9.87 13.23
N LYS A 108 7.99 -10.86 12.50
CA LYS A 108 8.24 -11.01 11.06
C LYS A 108 7.71 -9.81 10.28
N LYS A 109 6.51 -9.32 10.62
CA LYS A 109 5.93 -8.12 9.98
C LYS A 109 6.80 -6.87 10.22
N ARG A 110 7.29 -6.67 11.45
CA ARG A 110 8.21 -5.56 11.78
C ARG A 110 9.51 -5.65 10.99
N LYS A 111 10.20 -6.79 11.04
CA LYS A 111 11.44 -6.99 10.28
C LYS A 111 11.29 -6.73 8.78
N LEU A 112 10.15 -7.12 8.20
CA LEU A 112 9.86 -6.83 6.80
C LEU A 112 9.71 -5.33 6.56
N ALA A 113 8.99 -4.61 7.42
CA ALA A 113 8.87 -3.16 7.33
C ALA A 113 10.26 -2.49 7.46
N ASP A 114 11.05 -2.88 8.46
CA ASP A 114 12.40 -2.36 8.67
C ASP A 114 13.29 -2.59 7.43
N THR A 115 13.20 -3.77 6.81
CA THR A 115 13.98 -4.09 5.59
C THR A 115 13.56 -3.23 4.40
N LEU A 116 12.25 -3.04 4.20
CA LEU A 116 11.72 -2.22 3.11
C LEU A 116 12.07 -0.74 3.30
N GLU A 117 12.08 -0.26 4.54
CA GLU A 117 12.50 1.10 4.88
C GLU A 117 14.00 1.30 4.58
N GLU A 118 14.86 0.37 5.02
CA GLU A 118 16.29 0.40 4.68
C GLU A 118 16.55 0.35 3.17
N GLU A 119 15.78 -0.44 2.43
CA GLU A 119 15.88 -0.52 0.97
C GLU A 119 15.46 0.79 0.30
N THR A 120 14.37 1.39 0.76
CA THR A 120 13.90 2.70 0.30
C THR A 120 14.97 3.76 0.52
N MET A 121 15.52 3.87 1.74
CA MET A 121 16.58 4.83 2.05
C MET A 121 17.82 4.67 1.14
N LYS A 122 18.24 3.42 0.90
CA LYS A 122 19.38 3.12 -0.01
C LYS A 122 19.09 3.52 -1.45
N LEU A 123 17.84 3.40 -1.90
CA LEU A 123 17.44 3.80 -3.24
C LEU A 123 17.38 5.32 -3.36
N GLU A 124 16.85 6.01 -2.36
CA GLU A 124 16.83 7.47 -2.29
C GLU A 124 18.24 8.07 -2.31
N GLU A 125 19.17 7.52 -1.51
CA GLU A 125 20.57 7.97 -1.50
C GLU A 125 21.23 7.77 -2.87
N LYS A 126 20.95 6.65 -3.55
CA LYS A 126 21.46 6.41 -4.91
C LYS A 126 20.84 7.35 -5.92
N GLN A 127 19.54 7.63 -5.80
CA GLN A 127 18.84 8.55 -6.67
C GLN A 127 19.44 9.96 -6.54
N GLU A 128 19.65 10.45 -5.32
CA GLU A 128 20.28 11.74 -5.06
C GLU A 128 21.66 11.83 -5.71
N LYS A 129 22.53 10.83 -5.47
CA LYS A 129 23.88 10.76 -6.06
C LYS A 129 23.85 10.81 -7.59
N LEU A 130 22.94 10.05 -8.21
CA LEU A 130 22.80 10.03 -9.67
C LEU A 130 22.27 11.37 -10.19
N GLN A 131 21.34 12.01 -9.48
CA GLN A 131 20.83 13.32 -9.85
C GLN A 131 21.92 14.40 -9.77
N GLU A 132 22.75 14.38 -8.71
CA GLU A 132 23.90 15.26 -8.59
C GLU A 132 24.91 15.04 -9.72
N GLU A 133 25.23 13.79 -10.06
CA GLU A 133 26.14 13.47 -11.16
C GLU A 133 25.59 13.95 -12.51
N VAL A 134 24.29 13.73 -12.77
CA VAL A 134 23.62 14.25 -13.97
C VAL A 134 23.68 15.77 -14.02
N GLN A 135 23.43 16.45 -12.91
CA GLN A 135 23.46 17.91 -12.84
C GLN A 135 24.87 18.44 -13.14
N LYS A 136 25.89 17.86 -12.50
CA LYS A 136 27.29 18.20 -12.74
C LYS A 136 27.69 18.02 -14.21
N LEU A 137 27.31 16.91 -14.82
CA LEU A 137 27.60 16.64 -16.23
C LEU A 137 26.87 17.61 -17.17
N ARG A 138 25.65 18.04 -16.82
CA ARG A 138 24.92 19.05 -17.59
C ARG A 138 25.62 20.40 -17.53
N GLU A 139 26.05 20.84 -16.35
CA GLU A 139 26.80 22.09 -16.17
C GLU A 139 28.12 22.07 -16.94
N GLU A 140 28.87 20.96 -16.87
CA GLU A 140 30.12 20.80 -17.61
C GLU A 140 29.89 20.83 -19.12
N ARG A 141 28.84 20.15 -19.61
CA ARG A 141 28.43 20.19 -21.02
C ARG A 141 28.13 21.63 -21.45
N GLU A 142 27.33 22.35 -20.67
CA GLU A 142 26.94 23.74 -20.98
C GLU A 142 28.14 24.68 -21.01
N HIS A 143 29.03 24.55 -20.03
CA HIS A 143 30.27 25.32 -20.00
C HIS A 143 31.14 25.05 -21.24
N LEU A 144 31.34 23.78 -21.61
CA LEU A 144 32.11 23.41 -22.80
C LEU A 144 31.45 23.90 -24.09
N MET A 145 30.11 23.81 -24.19
CA MET A 145 29.36 24.32 -25.32
C MET A 145 29.50 25.84 -25.46
N GLU A 146 29.49 26.58 -24.35
CA GLU A 146 29.69 28.03 -24.36
C GLU A 146 31.10 28.40 -24.83
N LEU A 147 32.14 27.73 -24.30
CA LEU A 147 33.51 27.91 -24.76
C LEU A 147 33.66 27.60 -26.26
N LEU A 148 33.00 26.54 -26.74
CA LEU A 148 33.00 26.18 -28.15
C LEU A 148 32.30 27.24 -29.00
N LYS A 149 31.19 27.79 -28.53
CA LYS A 149 30.42 28.86 -29.19
C LYS A 149 31.23 30.16 -29.28
N ILE A 150 32.03 30.48 -28.25
CA ILE A 150 32.95 31.63 -28.30
C ILE A 150 34.06 31.35 -29.31
N HIS A 151 34.66 30.16 -29.26
CA HIS A 151 35.75 29.81 -30.17
C HIS A 151 35.32 29.77 -31.64
N SER A 152 34.09 29.31 -31.95
CA SER A 152 33.57 29.27 -33.32
C SER A 152 33.39 30.66 -33.94
N GLN A 153 33.21 31.71 -33.13
CA GLN A 153 33.15 33.11 -33.59
C GLN A 153 34.51 33.67 -33.97
N VAL A 154 35.59 33.16 -33.36
CA VAL A 154 36.97 33.68 -33.55
C VAL A 154 37.77 32.81 -34.52
N CYS A 155 37.41 31.53 -34.69
CA CYS A 155 38.19 30.56 -35.46
C CYS A 155 37.68 30.38 -36.90
N PRO A 156 38.41 30.88 -37.93
CA PRO A 156 37.99 30.80 -39.35
C PRO A 156 38.02 29.38 -39.96
N LYS A 157 38.48 28.37 -39.21
CA LYS A 157 38.41 26.95 -39.60
C LYS A 157 37.13 26.27 -39.13
N MET A 158 36.49 26.75 -38.05
CA MET A 158 35.30 26.12 -37.47
C MET A 158 33.98 26.55 -38.13
N SER A 159 33.95 27.70 -38.82
CA SER A 159 32.80 28.15 -39.62
C SER A 159 32.45 27.25 -40.81
N ARG A 160 33.30 26.26 -41.14
CA ARG A 160 33.11 25.32 -42.27
C ARG A 160 32.57 23.94 -41.87
N LEU A 161 32.43 23.64 -40.57
CA LEU A 161 31.98 22.33 -40.07
C LEU A 161 30.49 22.31 -39.68
N GLY A 162 29.76 23.42 -39.88
CA GLY A 162 28.34 23.56 -39.54
C GLY A 162 27.40 23.72 -40.74
N SER A 163 27.80 23.26 -41.94
CA SER A 163 26.92 23.12 -43.11
C SER A 163 26.68 21.66 -43.44
#